data_AF-A0A329SMW8-F1
#
_entry.id   AF-A0A329SMW8-F1
#
_cell.length_a   1.000
_cell.length_b   1.000
_cell.length_c   1.000
_cell.angle_alpha   90.00
_cell.angle_beta   90.00
_cell.angle_gamma   90.00
#
_symmetry.space_group_name_H-M   'P 1'
#
loop_
_entity.id
_entity.type
_entity.pdbx_description
1 polymer ?
#
loop_
_entity_poly.entity_id
_entity_poly.type
_entity_poly.pdbx_seq_one_letter_code
_entity_poly.pdbx_strand_id
1 'polypeptide(L)'
;MLNYEVMGQVMDEHGNEFAFHSYQSIERPEWPADNMKGIKRAHTATCYLYRQHSEYIECFFQGDFFARGKVMQKVSDYAMAGKWLAVSNAIQCAQAKKFSRLMESVDVK
;
A
#
# COMPACT_ATOMS: atom_id res chain seq x y z
N MET A 1 12.12 -5.37 -6.80
CA MET A 1 12.33 -4.34 -5.75
C MET A 1 12.16 -5.03 -4.43
N LEU A 2 13.14 -4.98 -3.54
CA LEU A 2 13.04 -5.65 -2.24
C LEU A 2 12.39 -4.71 -1.23
N ASN A 3 11.29 -5.17 -0.63
CA ASN A 3 10.50 -4.37 0.30
C ASN A 3 10.08 -5.21 1.48
N TYR A 4 9.95 -4.56 2.61
CA TYR A 4 9.21 -5.06 3.74
C TYR A 4 7.76 -4.58 3.61
N GLU A 5 6.82 -5.51 3.68
CA GLU A 5 5.39 -5.25 3.56
C GLU A 5 4.69 -5.88 4.75
N VAL A 6 3.82 -5.12 5.40
CA VAL A 6 3.03 -5.58 6.53
C VAL A 6 1.65 -4.96 6.47
N MET A 7 0.64 -5.77 6.79
CA MET A 7 -0.73 -5.34 6.94
C MET A 7 -1.26 -5.83 8.28
N GLY A 8 -2.19 -5.09 8.86
CA GLY A 8 -2.80 -5.47 10.13
C GLY A 8 -3.90 -4.52 10.54
N GLN A 9 -4.34 -4.67 11.78
CA GLN A 9 -5.31 -3.80 12.42
C GLN A 9 -4.71 -3.22 13.70
N VAL A 10 -5.07 -1.99 14.02
CA VAL A 10 -4.67 -1.28 15.24
C VAL A 10 -5.87 -0.54 15.80
N MET A 11 -5.85 -0.29 17.11
CA MET A 11 -6.82 0.56 17.80
C MET A 11 -6.15 1.87 18.15
N ASP A 12 -6.84 3.00 17.96
CA ASP A 12 -6.39 4.27 18.52
C ASP A 12 -6.71 4.37 20.03
N GLU A 13 -6.27 5.46 20.65
CA GLU A 13 -6.51 5.75 22.07
C GLU A 13 -7.99 5.94 22.44
N HIS A 14 -8.85 6.15 21.45
CA HIS A 14 -10.31 6.32 21.60
C HIS A 14 -11.08 5.02 21.31
N GLY A 15 -10.38 3.92 21.00
CA GLY A 15 -10.99 2.63 20.65
C GLY A 15 -11.51 2.53 19.22
N ASN A 16 -11.13 3.45 18.33
CA ASN A 16 -11.43 3.32 16.90
C ASN A 16 -10.47 2.33 16.25
N GLU A 17 -11.04 1.40 15.49
CA GLU A 17 -10.26 0.42 14.72
C GLU A 17 -9.81 0.99 13.37
N PHE A 18 -8.54 0.77 13.05
CA PHE A 18 -7.95 1.07 11.75
C PHE A 18 -7.27 -0.18 11.19
N ALA A 19 -7.49 -0.46 9.91
CA ALA A 19 -6.59 -1.35 9.17
C ALA A 19 -5.43 -0.53 8.61
N PHE A 20 -4.24 -1.11 8.57
CA PHE A 20 -3.07 -0.46 7.98
C PHE A 20 -2.41 -1.36 6.94
N HIS A 21 -1.76 -0.71 5.98
CA HIS A 21 -0.84 -1.34 5.04
C HIS A 21 0.43 -0.48 4.96
N SER A 22 1.51 -1.00 5.51
CA SER A 22 2.83 -0.37 5.44
C SER A 22 3.74 -1.13 4.50
N TYR A 23 4.43 -0.39 3.65
CA TYR A 23 5.35 -0.91 2.66
C TYR A 23 6.57 -0.01 2.58
N GLN A 24 7.76 -0.58 2.73
CA GLN A 24 9.01 0.18 2.71
C GLN A 24 10.13 -0.57 2.01
N SER A 25 10.98 0.19 1.31
CA SER A 25 12.22 -0.32 0.72
C SER A 25 13.18 -0.79 1.82
N ILE A 26 13.74 -1.99 1.64
CA ILE A 26 14.78 -2.52 2.53
C ILE A 26 16.06 -2.86 1.76
N GLU A 27 17.22 -2.75 2.41
CA GLU A 27 18.50 -3.12 1.81
C GLU A 27 19.00 -4.44 2.41
N ARG A 28 19.50 -5.29 1.53
CA ARG A 28 20.00 -6.62 1.87
C ARG A 28 21.24 -6.92 1.03
N PRO A 29 22.35 -7.37 1.63
CA PRO A 29 23.56 -7.71 0.88
C PRO A 29 23.32 -8.75 -0.22
N GLU A 30 22.42 -9.71 0.02
CA GLU A 30 22.03 -10.75 -0.93
C GLU A 30 21.22 -10.21 -2.13
N TRP A 31 20.67 -8.99 -2.02
CA TRP A 31 19.92 -8.33 -3.08
C TRP A 31 20.26 -6.83 -3.15
N PRO A 32 21.43 -6.47 -3.71
CA PRO A 32 21.87 -5.09 -3.77
C PRO A 32 20.96 -4.24 -4.66
N ALA A 33 20.90 -2.94 -4.36
CA ALA A 33 20.24 -1.98 -5.23
C ALA A 33 20.90 -1.95 -6.62
N ASP A 34 20.13 -1.63 -7.66
CA ASP A 34 20.59 -1.52 -9.05
C ASP A 34 21.25 -2.79 -9.61
N ASN A 35 20.87 -3.97 -9.11
CA ASN A 35 21.35 -5.26 -9.63
C ASN A 35 20.83 -5.62 -11.03
N MET A 36 19.93 -4.82 -11.61
CA MET A 36 19.34 -5.03 -12.92
C MET A 36 19.78 -3.94 -13.90
N LYS A 37 20.34 -4.35 -15.05
CA LYS A 37 20.80 -3.41 -16.09
C LYS A 37 19.63 -2.59 -16.63
N GLY A 38 19.82 -1.26 -16.68
CA GLY A 38 18.82 -0.33 -17.20
C GLY A 38 17.68 0.02 -16.23
N ILE A 39 17.69 -0.53 -15.02
CA ILE A 39 16.69 -0.25 -14.00
C ILE A 39 17.37 0.43 -12.82
N LYS A 40 16.84 1.59 -12.42
CA LYS A 40 17.22 2.25 -11.17
C LYS A 40 16.22 1.94 -10.09
N ARG A 41 16.72 1.47 -8.95
CA ARG A 41 15.89 1.09 -7.83
C ARG A 41 15.42 2.36 -7.11
N ALA A 42 14.13 2.64 -7.19
CA ALA A 42 13.52 3.67 -6.36
C ALA A 42 13.56 3.28 -4.87
N HIS A 43 13.60 4.29 -4.00
CA HIS A 43 13.36 4.15 -2.58
C HIS A 43 11.98 4.65 -2.24
N THR A 44 11.23 3.92 -1.42
CA THR A 44 9.90 4.33 -1.00
C THR A 44 9.60 3.84 0.40
N ALA A 45 8.81 4.61 1.13
CA ALA A 45 8.22 4.24 2.39
C ALA A 45 6.79 4.77 2.39
N THR A 46 5.80 3.92 2.59
CA THR A 46 4.38 4.28 2.53
C THR A 46 3.61 3.63 3.66
N CYS A 47 2.56 4.31 4.10
CA CYS A 47 1.55 3.78 5.00
C CYS A 47 0.17 4.23 4.53
N TYR A 48 -0.72 3.25 4.36
CA TYR A 48 -2.15 3.48 4.24
C TYR A 48 -2.82 3.17 5.57
N LEU A 49 -3.75 4.02 5.99
CA LEU A 49 -4.68 3.75 7.08
C LEU A 49 -6.09 3.74 6.52
N TYR A 50 -6.86 2.72 6.88
CA TYR A 50 -8.22 2.52 6.45
C TYR A 50 -9.14 2.47 7.66
N ARG A 51 -10.21 3.27 7.62
CA ARG A 51 -11.26 3.27 8.63
C ARG A 51 -12.59 2.94 7.96
N GLN A 52 -13.23 1.87 8.43
CA GLN A 52 -14.55 1.49 7.91
C GLN A 52 -15.63 2.35 8.57
N HIS A 53 -16.45 3.01 7.74
CA HIS A 53 -17.73 3.59 8.11
C HIS A 53 -18.87 2.71 7.59
N SER A 54 -20.14 3.05 7.85
CA SER A 54 -21.27 2.24 7.39
C SER A 54 -21.32 2.11 5.86
N GLU A 55 -21.13 3.22 5.14
CA GLU A 55 -21.32 3.30 3.68
C GLU A 55 -20.01 3.39 2.89
N TYR A 56 -18.90 3.75 3.53
CA TYR A 56 -17.62 3.99 2.86
C TYR A 56 -16.43 3.61 3.73
N ILE A 57 -15.25 3.54 3.11
CA ILE A 57 -13.98 3.38 3.80
C ILE A 57 -13.23 4.70 3.64
N GLU A 58 -12.89 5.34 4.76
CA GLU A 58 -11.94 6.44 4.77
C GLU A 58 -10.54 5.89 4.58
N CYS A 59 -9.75 6.51 3.70
CA CYS A 59 -8.39 6.10 3.39
C CYS A 59 -7.46 7.29 3.55
N PHE A 60 -6.60 7.23 4.56
CA PHE A 60 -5.46 8.13 4.70
C PHE A 60 -4.23 7.48 4.08
N PHE A 61 -3.43 8.29 3.38
CA PHE A 61 -2.18 7.85 2.79
C PHE A 61 -1.07 8.83 3.15
N GLN A 62 0.07 8.27 3.57
CA GLN A 62 1.31 9.02 3.71
C GLN A 62 2.46 8.21 3.12
N GLY A 63 3.34 8.86 2.39
CA GLY A 63 4.54 8.19 1.93
C GLY A 63 5.55 9.10 1.23
N ASP A 64 6.77 8.60 1.16
CA ASP A 64 7.90 9.19 0.48
C ASP A 64 8.30 8.31 -0.71
N PHE A 65 8.72 8.96 -1.79
CA PHE A 65 9.23 8.30 -2.98
C PHE A 65 10.47 9.01 -3.52
N PHE A 66 11.51 8.26 -3.82
CA PHE A 66 12.74 8.77 -4.44
C PHE A 66 13.09 7.88 -5.62
N ALA A 67 13.00 8.42 -6.84
CA ALA A 67 13.22 7.64 -8.06
C ALA A 67 14.67 7.16 -8.27
N ARG A 68 15.64 7.73 -7.54
CA ARG A 68 17.10 7.43 -7.58
C ARG A 68 17.66 7.34 -9.01
N GLY A 69 17.32 8.31 -9.86
CA GLY A 69 17.75 8.38 -11.27
C GLY A 69 17.92 9.82 -11.76
N LYS A 70 17.89 10.02 -13.09
CA LYS A 70 17.99 11.34 -13.73
C LYS A 70 16.66 12.09 -13.81
N VAL A 71 15.58 11.50 -13.30
CA VAL A 71 14.25 12.12 -13.32
C VAL A 71 14.19 13.18 -12.22
N MET A 72 13.65 14.35 -12.54
CA MET A 72 13.44 15.41 -11.57
C MET A 72 12.45 14.96 -10.50
N GLN A 73 12.82 15.09 -9.23
CA GLN A 73 12.04 14.57 -8.09
C GLN A 73 10.58 15.01 -8.11
N LYS A 74 10.31 16.30 -8.38
CA LYS A 74 8.93 16.83 -8.47
C LYS A 74 8.06 16.13 -9.53
N VAL A 75 8.65 15.72 -10.64
CA VAL A 75 7.93 14.98 -11.70
C VAL A 75 7.62 13.57 -11.22
N SER A 76 8.57 12.93 -10.53
CA SER A 76 8.36 11.63 -9.89
C SER A 76 7.28 11.69 -8.82
N ASP A 77 7.30 12.71 -7.96
CA ASP A 77 6.30 12.90 -6.90
C ASP A 77 4.90 13.06 -7.47
N TYR A 78 4.74 13.91 -8.50
CA TYR A 78 3.44 14.12 -9.15
C TYR A 78 2.92 12.82 -9.81
N ALA A 79 3.79 12.10 -10.51
CA ALA A 79 3.42 10.83 -11.13
C ALA A 79 3.01 9.79 -10.08
N MET A 80 3.76 9.70 -8.97
CA MET A 80 3.48 8.74 -7.90
C MET A 80 2.24 9.10 -7.09
N ALA A 81 1.97 10.38 -6.85
CA ALA A 81 0.73 10.84 -6.22
C ALA A 81 -0.50 10.31 -6.97
N GLY A 82 -0.52 10.42 -8.30
CA GLY A 82 -1.60 9.87 -9.12
C GLY A 82 -1.71 8.33 -9.01
N LYS A 83 -0.59 7.62 -8.92
CA LYS A 83 -0.57 6.16 -8.73
C LYS A 83 -1.08 5.74 -7.35
N TRP A 84 -0.70 6.47 -6.30
CA TRP A 84 -1.13 6.19 -4.93
C TRP A 84 -2.61 6.50 -4.71
N LEU A 85 -3.14 7.55 -5.33
CA LEU A 85 -4.58 7.86 -5.32
C LEU A 85 -5.44 6.81 -6.04
N ALA A 86 -4.84 5.98 -6.90
CA ALA A 86 -5.54 4.87 -7.56
C ALA A 86 -5.89 3.70 -6.62
N VAL A 87 -5.61 3.81 -5.31
CA VAL A 87 -6.02 2.83 -4.29
C VAL A 87 -7.53 2.57 -4.30
N SER A 88 -8.35 3.55 -4.71
CA SER A 88 -9.80 3.42 -4.87
C SER A 88 -10.20 2.32 -5.85
N ASN A 89 -9.35 2.00 -6.85
CA ASN A 89 -9.60 0.92 -7.79
C ASN A 89 -9.57 -0.46 -7.12
N ALA A 90 -8.92 -0.60 -5.96
CA ALA A 90 -8.87 -1.86 -5.22
C ALA A 90 -10.22 -2.23 -4.56
N ILE A 91 -11.15 -1.27 -4.42
CA ILE A 91 -12.44 -1.48 -3.74
C ILE A 91 -13.25 -2.59 -4.39
N GLN A 92 -13.30 -2.64 -5.72
CA GLN A 92 -14.05 -3.68 -6.45
C GLN A 92 -13.50 -5.08 -6.13
N CYS A 93 -12.17 -5.24 -6.15
CA CYS A 93 -11.52 -6.49 -5.78
C CYS A 93 -11.74 -6.84 -4.30
N ALA A 94 -11.71 -5.85 -3.41
CA ALA A 94 -11.95 -6.06 -1.99
C ALA A 94 -13.39 -6.52 -1.71
N GLN A 95 -14.38 -5.90 -2.36
CA GLN A 95 -15.79 -6.29 -2.26
C GLN A 95 -16.01 -7.71 -2.81
N ALA A 96 -15.45 -8.02 -3.99
CA ALA A 96 -15.53 -9.36 -4.55
C ALA A 96 -14.97 -10.42 -3.58
N LYS A 97 -13.78 -10.20 -3.02
CA LYS A 97 -13.18 -11.10 -2.02
C LYS A 97 -14.02 -11.23 -0.75
N LYS A 98 -14.62 -10.13 -0.28
CA LYS A 98 -15.51 -10.14 0.89
C LYS A 98 -16.74 -11.00 0.64
N PHE A 99 -17.40 -10.82 -0.51
CA PHE A 99 -18.57 -11.61 -0.87
C PHE A 99 -18.24 -13.08 -1.11
N SER A 100 -17.12 -13.41 -1.78
CA SER A 100 -16.68 -14.80 -1.94
C SER A 100 -16.50 -15.50 -0.59
N ARG A 101 -15.83 -14.86 0.37
CA ARG A 101 -15.66 -15.41 1.73
C ARG A 101 -16.99 -15.59 2.47
N LEU A 102 -17.93 -14.65 2.30
CA LEU A 102 -19.26 -14.75 2.91
C LEU A 102 -20.01 -15.97 2.34
N MET A 103 -19.96 -16.19 1.03
CA MET A 103 -20.57 -17.37 0.39
C MET A 103 -19.96 -18.67 0.91
N GLU A 104 -18.62 -18.76 0.97
CA GLU A 104 -17.94 -19.92 1.55
C GLU A 104 -18.35 -20.20 3.00
N SER A 105 -18.57 -19.15 3.80
CA SER A 105 -19.01 -19.30 5.20
C SER A 105 -20.46 -19.76 5.37
N VAL A 106 -21.29 -19.56 4.33
CA VAL A 106 -22.70 -19.99 4.31
C VAL A 106 -22.81 -21.48 3.95
N ASP A 107 -21.97 -21.96 3.04
CA ASP A 107 -21.96 -23.38 2.61
C ASP A 107 -21.39 -24.36 3.66
N VAL A 108 -20.84 -23.84 4.76
CA VAL A 108 -20.30 -24.63 5.90
C VAL A 108 -21.35 -24.84 7.01
N LYS A 109 -22.62 -24.43 6.79
CA LYS A 109 -23.76 -24.75 7.65
C LYS A 109 -24.73 -25.71 6.97
#